data_AF-A0A5N7ZDC2-F1
#
_entry.id   AF-A0A5N7ZDC2-F1
#
_cell.length_a   1.000
_cell.length_b   1.000
_cell.length_c   1.000
_cell.angle_alpha   90.00
_cell.angle_beta   90.00
_cell.angle_gamma   90.00
#
_symmetry.space_group_name_H-M   'P 1'
#
loop_
_entity.id
_entity.type
_entity.pdbx_description
1 polymer ?
#
loop_
_entity_poly.entity_id
_entity_poly.type
_entity_poly.pdbx_seq_one_letter_code
_entity_poly.pdbx_strand_id
1 'polypeptide(L)'
;MTDLFLKVKVHQGQNLPFVIYSKPGSDEIIGLFQVNDHVYLAESFSETGFIMAPFDGENYVLIPEEHSEIITEKYELPAIPEEGAVSQDYDETAKKDFEQLVEKGVAAIHAGHFKKVVLSRKEKIGGTTKDVEHLFPRLLANYPTAFKYCFYHPKVGMWMGATPEQLLKVKDYQLQTVALAGTQLYEDTEKVHWEPKE
;
A
#
# COMPACT_ATOMS: atom_id res chain seq x y z
N MET A 1 -7.85 -21.63 -6.57
CA MET A 1 -8.52 -20.63 -5.69
C MET A 1 -8.32 -21.14 -4.29
N THR A 2 -7.71 -20.33 -3.44
CA THR A 2 -7.36 -20.76 -2.09
C THR A 2 -8.44 -20.37 -1.08
N ASP A 3 -8.40 -20.96 0.12
CA ASP A 3 -9.37 -20.68 1.18
C ASP A 3 -9.37 -19.18 1.54
N LEU A 4 -8.21 -18.52 1.50
CA LEU A 4 -8.06 -17.08 1.75
C LEU A 4 -8.76 -16.22 0.68
N PHE A 5 -8.59 -16.52 -0.61
CA PHE A 5 -9.26 -15.75 -1.67
C PHE A 5 -10.78 -16.00 -1.72
N LEU A 6 -11.22 -17.21 -1.39
CA LEU A 6 -12.64 -17.49 -1.21
C LEU A 6 -13.24 -16.62 -0.10
N LYS A 7 -12.54 -16.46 1.03
CA LYS A 7 -12.94 -15.56 2.12
C LYS A 7 -13.02 -14.10 1.68
N VAL A 8 -12.05 -13.63 0.90
CA VAL A 8 -12.09 -12.28 0.30
C VAL A 8 -13.36 -12.08 -0.51
N LYS A 9 -13.71 -13.01 -1.41
CA LYS A 9 -14.96 -12.94 -2.18
C LYS A 9 -16.21 -12.92 -1.32
N VAL A 10 -16.26 -13.77 -0.29
CA VAL A 10 -17.39 -13.80 0.65
C VAL A 10 -17.54 -12.45 1.37
N HIS A 11 -16.45 -11.90 1.89
CA HIS A 11 -16.46 -10.61 2.57
C HIS A 11 -16.86 -9.46 1.64
N GLN A 12 -16.33 -9.42 0.41
CA GLN A 12 -16.77 -8.43 -0.58
C GLN A 12 -18.27 -8.56 -0.92
N GLY A 13 -18.78 -9.79 -1.08
CA GLY A 13 -20.18 -10.05 -1.37
C GLY A 13 -21.14 -9.71 -0.21
N GLN A 14 -20.66 -9.81 1.02
CA GLN A 14 -21.42 -9.51 2.23
C GLN A 14 -21.20 -8.08 2.74
N ASN A 15 -20.37 -7.27 2.06
CA ASN A 15 -19.93 -5.95 2.54
C ASN A 15 -19.33 -6.05 3.95
N LEU A 16 -18.46 -7.03 4.20
CA LEU A 16 -17.71 -7.17 5.44
C LEU A 16 -16.26 -6.72 5.26
N PRO A 17 -15.67 -6.04 6.25
CA PRO A 17 -14.27 -5.61 6.19
C PRO A 17 -13.31 -6.80 6.15
N PHE A 18 -12.17 -6.57 5.52
CA PHE A 18 -11.03 -7.47 5.63
C PHE A 18 -9.72 -6.72 5.35
N VAL A 19 -8.63 -7.30 5.81
CA VAL A 19 -7.31 -6.99 5.27
C VAL A 19 -6.59 -8.29 4.98
N ILE A 20 -5.91 -8.36 3.84
CA ILE A 20 -4.93 -9.40 3.54
C ILE A 20 -3.58 -8.72 3.35
N TYR A 21 -2.52 -9.29 3.90
CA TYR A 21 -1.19 -8.72 3.78
C TYR A 21 -0.09 -9.78 3.80
N SER A 22 1.07 -9.44 3.25
CA SER A 22 2.28 -10.25 3.25
C SER A 22 3.48 -9.38 3.61
N LYS A 23 4.27 -9.84 4.58
CA LYS A 23 5.47 -9.15 5.05
C LYS A 23 6.59 -9.21 4.00
N PRO A 24 7.56 -8.28 4.03
CA PRO A 24 8.77 -8.35 3.21
C PRO A 24 9.43 -9.73 3.25
N GLY A 25 9.67 -10.34 2.09
CA GLY A 25 10.33 -11.64 1.95
C GLY A 25 9.56 -12.87 2.47
N SER A 26 8.31 -12.70 2.88
CA SER A 26 7.45 -13.78 3.39
C SER A 26 6.85 -14.59 2.24
N ASP A 27 6.72 -15.91 2.41
CA ASP A 27 5.94 -16.84 1.57
C ASP A 27 4.50 -17.01 2.09
N GLU A 28 4.11 -16.23 3.08
CA GLU A 28 2.78 -16.26 3.71
C GLU A 28 1.95 -15.01 3.43
N ILE A 29 0.64 -15.22 3.29
CA ILE A 29 -0.41 -14.20 3.33
C ILE A 29 -1.17 -14.37 4.64
N ILE A 30 -1.35 -13.28 5.37
CA ILE A 30 -2.16 -13.21 6.58
C ILE A 30 -3.41 -12.40 6.25
N GLY A 31 -4.58 -12.95 6.55
CA GLY A 31 -5.88 -12.33 6.39
C GLY A 31 -6.57 -12.12 7.73
N LEU A 32 -7.07 -10.91 7.99
CA LEU A 32 -8.02 -10.60 9.07
C LEU A 32 -9.38 -10.33 8.42
N PHE A 33 -10.37 -11.11 8.81
CA PHE A 33 -11.70 -11.13 8.23
C PHE A 33 -12.72 -10.71 9.30
N GLN A 34 -13.07 -9.43 9.32
CA GLN A 34 -13.94 -8.86 10.37
C GLN A 34 -15.38 -9.39 10.22
N VAL A 35 -15.96 -9.87 11.31
CA VAL A 35 -17.27 -10.56 11.30
C VAL A 35 -18.48 -9.61 11.24
N ASN A 36 -18.25 -8.30 11.32
CA ASN A 36 -19.27 -7.25 11.27
C ASN A 36 -18.77 -6.05 10.45
N ASP A 37 -19.63 -5.08 10.12
CA ASP A 37 -19.30 -3.89 9.33
C ASP A 37 -19.04 -2.62 10.17
N HIS A 38 -18.77 -2.79 11.47
CA HIS A 38 -18.53 -1.68 12.39
C HIS A 38 -17.18 -1.03 12.08
N VAL A 39 -17.16 0.31 12.07
CA VAL A 39 -15.93 1.09 11.91
C VAL A 39 -15.29 1.23 13.28
N TYR A 40 -14.32 0.37 13.58
CA TYR A 40 -13.51 0.52 14.79
C TYR A 40 -12.45 1.60 14.56
N LEU A 41 -12.22 2.43 15.57
CA LEU A 41 -11.17 3.45 15.56
C LEU A 41 -10.12 3.09 16.62
N ALA A 42 -8.85 3.19 16.25
CA ALA A 42 -7.74 3.08 17.20
C ALA A 42 -7.52 4.44 17.87
N GLU A 43 -7.92 4.55 19.14
CA GLU A 43 -7.68 5.74 19.96
C GLU A 43 -6.45 5.58 20.86
N SER A 44 -6.34 4.42 21.51
CA SER A 44 -5.28 4.12 22.49
C SER A 44 -4.08 3.36 21.91
N PHE A 45 -4.26 2.77 20.72
CA PHE A 45 -3.30 1.85 20.09
C PHE A 45 -2.93 0.65 20.99
N SER A 46 -3.83 0.24 21.88
CA SER A 46 -3.64 -0.92 22.77
C SER A 46 -4.21 -2.21 22.17
N GLU A 47 -5.09 -2.07 21.18
CA GLU A 47 -5.73 -3.16 20.46
C GLU A 47 -4.77 -3.79 19.45
N THR A 48 -4.81 -5.11 19.33
CA THR A 48 -4.10 -5.84 18.26
C THR A 48 -4.96 -5.87 17.00
N GLY A 49 -4.38 -5.52 15.86
CA GLY A 49 -5.07 -5.54 14.58
C GLY A 49 -4.31 -4.81 13.49
N PHE A 50 -5.04 -4.48 12.41
CA PHE A 50 -4.49 -3.72 11.30
C PHE A 50 -5.10 -2.32 11.27
N ILE A 51 -4.26 -1.29 11.28
CA ILE A 51 -4.69 0.11 11.24
C ILE A 51 -4.41 0.69 9.85
N MET A 52 -5.44 1.29 9.25
CA MET A 52 -5.30 2.22 8.14
C MET A 52 -5.25 3.65 8.70
N ALA A 53 -4.04 4.22 8.73
CA ALA A 53 -3.80 5.56 9.26
C ALA A 53 -3.96 6.63 8.16
N PRO A 54 -4.88 7.60 8.30
CA PRO A 54 -5.03 8.68 7.34
C PRO A 54 -3.99 9.78 7.54
N PHE A 55 -3.84 10.62 6.52
CA PHE A 55 -2.82 11.68 6.49
C PHE A 55 -3.12 12.86 7.43
N ASP A 56 -4.39 13.16 7.67
CA ASP A 56 -4.84 14.23 8.58
C ASP A 56 -4.63 13.89 10.05
N GLY A 57 -4.33 12.63 10.37
CA GLY A 57 -4.08 12.16 11.73
C GLY A 57 -5.34 11.99 12.57
N GLU A 58 -6.52 11.96 11.95
CA GLU A 58 -7.80 11.76 12.64
C GLU A 58 -8.47 10.48 12.17
N ASN A 59 -9.21 9.77 13.04
CA ASN A 59 -9.97 8.57 12.68
C ASN A 59 -9.12 7.41 12.11
N TYR A 60 -8.15 6.92 12.89
CA TYR A 60 -7.37 5.73 12.58
C TYR A 60 -8.27 4.49 12.49
N VAL A 61 -8.62 4.05 11.28
CA VAL A 61 -9.53 2.91 11.09
C VAL A 61 -8.82 1.61 11.41
N LEU A 62 -9.39 0.83 12.32
CA LEU A 62 -8.86 -0.44 12.80
C LEU A 62 -9.71 -1.61 12.29
N ILE A 63 -9.06 -2.66 11.82
CA ILE A 63 -9.62 -4.01 11.73
C ILE A 63 -9.03 -4.80 12.91
N PRO A 64 -9.77 -4.96 14.02
CA PRO A 64 -9.25 -5.57 15.24
C PRO A 64 -9.23 -7.09 15.14
N GLU A 65 -8.20 -7.73 15.70
CA GLU A 65 -8.12 -9.20 15.78
C GLU A 65 -9.27 -9.80 16.59
N GLU A 66 -9.71 -9.12 17.66
CA GLU A 66 -10.80 -9.57 18.53
C GLU A 66 -12.12 -9.81 17.77
N HIS A 67 -12.36 -9.04 16.71
CA HIS A 67 -13.58 -9.15 15.89
C HIS A 67 -13.31 -9.72 14.51
N SER A 68 -12.17 -10.37 14.31
CA SER A 68 -11.75 -10.91 13.03
C SER A 68 -11.41 -12.39 13.13
N GLU A 69 -11.79 -13.14 12.10
CA GLU A 69 -11.18 -14.44 11.87
C GLU A 69 -9.82 -14.25 11.20
N ILE A 70 -8.79 -14.91 11.72
CA ILE A 70 -7.43 -14.83 11.19
C ILE A 70 -7.11 -16.08 10.41
N ILE A 71 -6.70 -15.91 9.16
CA ILE A 71 -6.24 -16.99 8.28
C ILE A 71 -4.83 -16.69 7.86
N THR A 72 -3.94 -17.68 7.97
CA THR A 72 -2.60 -17.60 7.40
C THR A 72 -2.46 -18.70 6.38
N GLU A 73 -2.02 -18.33 5.18
CA GLU A 73 -1.86 -19.26 4.08
C GLU A 73 -0.50 -19.05 3.41
N LYS A 74 0.18 -20.15 3.11
CA LYS A 74 1.36 -20.10 2.24
C LYS A 74 0.92 -19.86 0.81
N TYR A 75 1.67 -19.03 0.10
CA TYR A 75 1.49 -18.84 -1.32
C TYR A 75 2.76 -19.22 -2.07
N GLU A 76 2.59 -19.90 -3.17
CA GLU A 76 3.65 -19.99 -4.18
C GLU A 76 3.54 -18.78 -5.09
N LEU A 77 4.68 -18.27 -5.56
CA LEU A 77 4.68 -17.18 -6.52
C LEU A 77 3.91 -17.65 -7.77
N PRO A 78 2.77 -17.02 -8.10
CA PRO A 78 2.01 -17.43 -9.26
C PRO A 78 2.87 -17.20 -10.52
N ALA A 79 2.76 -18.11 -11.49
CA ALA A 79 3.17 -17.80 -12.85
C ALA A 79 2.30 -16.64 -13.34
N ILE A 80 2.89 -15.45 -13.45
CA ILE A 80 2.16 -14.27 -13.91
C ILE A 80 1.92 -14.45 -15.41
N PRO A 81 0.67 -14.45 -15.89
CA PRO A 81 0.41 -14.37 -17.32
C PRO A 81 1.01 -13.08 -17.86
N GLU A 82 1.79 -13.16 -18.94
CA GLU A 82 2.15 -11.96 -19.71
C GLU A 82 0.85 -11.33 -20.22
N GLU A 83 0.43 -10.24 -19.58
CA GLU A 83 -0.61 -9.38 -20.13
C GLU A 83 0.06 -8.27 -20.93
N GLY A 84 -0.58 -7.92 -22.04
CA GLY A 84 -0.09 -6.90 -22.96
C GLY A 84 0.14 -5.56 -22.28
N ALA A 85 1.04 -4.76 -22.87
CA ALA A 85 1.34 -3.41 -22.42
C ALA A 85 0.04 -2.61 -22.19
N VAL A 86 -0.15 -2.13 -20.97
CA VAL A 86 -1.15 -1.07 -20.69
C VAL A 86 -0.71 0.15 -21.50
N SER A 87 -1.64 0.81 -22.21
CA SER A 87 -1.28 2.03 -22.93
C SER A 87 -0.71 3.05 -21.94
N GLN A 88 0.46 3.59 -22.28
CA GLN A 88 1.08 4.68 -21.52
C GLN A 88 0.43 6.01 -21.88
N ASP A 89 -0.91 6.08 -21.86
CA ASP A 89 -1.61 7.34 -22.03
C ASP A 89 -1.54 8.08 -20.69
N TYR A 90 -0.63 9.05 -20.59
CA TYR A 90 -0.55 9.93 -19.44
C TYR A 90 -1.31 11.22 -19.71
N ASP A 91 -1.98 11.74 -18.69
CA ASP A 91 -2.65 13.03 -18.77
C ASP A 91 -1.61 14.15 -18.82
N GLU A 92 -1.39 14.70 -20.02
CA GLU A 92 -0.46 15.81 -20.26
C GLU A 92 -0.80 17.05 -19.42
N THR A 93 -2.07 17.29 -19.12
CA THR A 93 -2.49 18.41 -18.27
C THR A 93 -2.05 18.14 -16.83
N ALA A 94 -2.33 16.94 -16.31
CA ALA A 94 -1.92 16.55 -14.97
C ALA A 94 -0.39 16.58 -14.78
N LYS A 95 0.36 16.18 -15.82
CA LYS A 95 1.82 16.30 -15.84
C LYS A 95 2.26 17.76 -15.73
N LYS A 96 1.74 18.63 -16.60
CA LYS A 96 2.10 20.07 -16.61
C LYS A 96 1.74 20.76 -15.29
N ASP A 97 0.58 20.45 -14.73
CA ASP A 97 0.14 20.99 -13.45
C ASP A 97 1.08 20.57 -12.31
N PHE A 98 1.57 19.33 -12.34
CA PHE A 98 2.52 18.84 -11.36
C PHE A 98 3.91 19.47 -11.53
N GLU A 99 4.40 19.66 -12.75
CA GLU A 99 5.66 20.38 -13.02
C GLU A 99 5.61 21.81 -12.48
N GLN A 100 4.50 22.52 -12.69
CA GLN A 100 4.29 23.87 -12.12
C GLN A 100 4.24 23.85 -10.58
N LEU A 101 3.65 22.81 -9.98
CA LEU A 101 3.64 22.67 -8.52
C LEU A 101 5.06 22.45 -7.98
N VAL A 102 5.89 21.66 -8.69
CA VAL A 102 7.30 21.45 -8.36
C VAL A 102 8.09 22.76 -8.46
N GLU A 103 7.93 23.54 -9.53
CA GLU A 103 8.57 24.85 -9.68
C GLU A 103 8.24 25.79 -8.51
N LYS A 104 6.97 25.83 -8.08
CA LYS A 104 6.56 26.60 -6.90
C LYS A 104 7.21 26.08 -5.61
N GLY A 105 7.31 24.76 -5.47
CA GLY A 105 8.01 24.13 -4.34
C GLY A 105 9.48 24.53 -4.27
N VAL A 106 10.19 24.52 -5.41
CA VAL A 106 11.58 24.95 -5.51
C VAL A 106 11.73 26.43 -5.17
N ALA A 107 10.86 27.29 -5.72
CA ALA A 107 10.87 28.72 -5.41
C ALA A 107 10.66 28.97 -3.90
N ALA A 108 9.75 28.22 -3.25
CA ALA A 108 9.51 28.33 -1.82
C ALA A 108 10.70 27.85 -0.96
N ILE A 109 11.44 26.84 -1.42
CA ILE A 109 12.72 26.42 -0.80
C ILE A 109 13.74 27.54 -0.87
N HIS A 110 13.93 28.14 -2.05
CA HIS A 110 14.87 29.26 -2.22
C HIS A 110 14.48 30.51 -1.42
N ALA A 111 13.17 30.75 -1.23
CA ALA A 111 12.66 31.81 -0.37
C ALA A 111 12.80 31.51 1.13
N GLY A 112 13.26 30.31 1.50
CA GLY A 112 13.52 29.92 2.90
C GLY A 112 12.29 29.48 3.68
N HIS A 113 11.15 29.20 3.03
CA HIS A 113 9.94 28.75 3.72
C HIS A 113 10.09 27.35 4.33
N PHE A 114 10.85 26.47 3.68
CA PHE A 114 11.18 25.12 4.16
C PHE A 114 12.42 24.59 3.44
N LYS A 115 13.08 23.56 4.02
CA LYS A 115 14.30 22.96 3.44
C LYS A 115 14.03 21.83 2.45
N LYS A 116 12.91 21.12 2.62
CA LYS A 116 12.48 19.99 1.78
C LYS A 116 10.97 19.93 1.78
N VAL A 117 10.39 19.59 0.64
CA VAL A 117 8.96 19.31 0.49
C VAL A 117 8.78 18.08 -0.38
N VAL A 118 7.81 17.23 -0.05
CA VAL A 118 7.34 16.14 -0.91
C VAL A 118 6.00 16.59 -1.47
N LEU A 119 5.93 16.76 -2.78
CA LEU A 119 4.72 17.14 -3.49
C LEU A 119 4.16 15.89 -4.17
N SER A 120 2.85 15.69 -4.08
CA SER A 120 2.18 14.52 -4.63
C SER A 120 1.18 14.91 -5.73
N ARG A 121 1.01 14.02 -6.70
CA ARG A 121 -0.13 14.00 -7.64
C ARG A 121 -0.81 12.64 -7.57
N LYS A 122 -1.96 12.51 -8.23
CA LYS A 122 -2.69 11.24 -8.36
C LYS A 122 -2.99 10.94 -9.81
N GLU A 123 -2.94 9.67 -10.17
CA GLU A 123 -3.39 9.16 -11.45
C GLU A 123 -4.75 8.50 -11.28
N LYS A 124 -5.66 8.77 -12.22
CA LYS A 124 -6.99 8.14 -12.25
C LYS A 124 -7.07 7.22 -13.44
N ILE A 125 -7.10 5.92 -13.19
CA ILE A 125 -7.34 4.93 -14.23
C ILE A 125 -8.84 4.74 -14.43
N GLY A 126 -9.25 4.61 -15.69
CA GLY A 126 -10.63 4.23 -16.04
C GLY A 126 -10.86 2.75 -15.74
N GLY A 127 -12.08 2.42 -15.29
CA GLY A 127 -12.46 1.06 -14.94
C GLY A 127 -12.37 0.77 -13.44
N THR A 128 -13.35 0.02 -12.94
CA THR A 128 -13.42 -0.42 -11.54
C THR A 128 -13.18 -1.92 -11.49
N THR A 129 -11.93 -2.37 -11.64
CA THR A 129 -11.65 -3.76 -11.26
C THR A 129 -11.49 -3.81 -9.73
N LYS A 130 -12.41 -4.53 -9.08
CA LYS A 130 -12.29 -4.93 -7.67
C LYS A 130 -11.76 -6.36 -7.55
N ASP A 131 -11.10 -6.85 -8.60
CA ASP A 131 -10.61 -8.21 -8.68
C ASP A 131 -9.35 -8.38 -7.85
N VAL A 132 -9.54 -8.45 -6.53
CA VAL A 132 -8.48 -8.69 -5.56
C VAL A 132 -7.80 -10.03 -5.82
N GLU A 133 -8.54 -11.01 -6.33
CA GLU A 133 -7.99 -12.33 -6.65
C GLU A 133 -7.00 -12.31 -7.82
N HIS A 134 -7.17 -11.38 -8.77
CA HIS A 134 -6.21 -11.22 -9.86
C HIS A 134 -5.08 -10.24 -9.50
N LEU A 135 -5.41 -9.13 -8.86
CA LEU A 135 -4.44 -8.06 -8.59
C LEU A 135 -3.47 -8.42 -7.47
N PHE A 136 -3.96 -8.97 -6.35
CA PHE A 136 -3.11 -9.20 -5.19
C PHE A 136 -2.00 -10.23 -5.47
N PRO A 137 -2.24 -11.38 -6.13
CA PRO A 137 -1.16 -12.29 -6.51
C PRO A 137 -0.11 -11.67 -7.42
N ARG A 138 -0.49 -10.72 -8.29
CA ARG A 138 0.48 -9.97 -9.12
C ARG A 138 1.33 -9.02 -8.27
N LEU A 139 0.77 -8.40 -7.24
CA LEU A 139 1.57 -7.64 -6.27
C LEU A 139 2.57 -8.55 -5.54
N LEU A 140 2.12 -9.73 -5.11
CA LEU A 140 2.98 -10.70 -4.41
C LEU A 140 4.17 -11.13 -5.27
N ALA A 141 3.94 -11.34 -6.57
CA ALA A 141 4.96 -11.81 -7.49
C ALA A 141 5.95 -10.72 -7.93
N ASN A 142 5.47 -9.49 -8.18
CA ASN A 142 6.32 -8.39 -8.65
C ASN A 142 7.09 -7.67 -7.53
N TYR A 143 6.63 -7.73 -6.29
CA TYR A 143 7.21 -6.98 -5.17
C TYR A 143 7.54 -7.86 -3.96
N PRO A 144 8.39 -8.90 -4.09
CA PRO A 144 8.63 -9.86 -3.02
C PRO A 144 9.23 -9.23 -1.76
N THR A 145 10.00 -8.16 -1.90
CA THR A 145 10.69 -7.45 -0.80
C THR A 145 9.86 -6.34 -0.14
N ALA A 146 8.68 -6.01 -0.68
CA ALA A 146 7.81 -4.98 -0.12
C ALA A 146 6.88 -5.55 0.96
N PHE A 147 6.26 -4.66 1.74
CA PHE A 147 5.05 -4.97 2.49
C PHE A 147 3.85 -4.82 1.56
N LYS A 148 3.16 -5.93 1.27
CA LYS A 148 2.04 -5.99 0.33
C LYS A 148 0.75 -6.10 1.13
N TYR A 149 -0.26 -5.31 0.83
CA TYR A 149 -1.55 -5.38 1.51
C TYR A 149 -2.73 -5.05 0.58
N CYS A 150 -3.91 -5.56 0.94
CA CYS A 150 -5.20 -5.14 0.43
C CYS A 150 -6.15 -4.99 1.61
N PHE A 151 -6.49 -3.76 1.94
CA PHE A 151 -7.46 -3.38 2.96
C PHE A 151 -8.80 -3.06 2.30
N TYR A 152 -9.89 -3.51 2.90
CA TYR A 152 -11.25 -3.16 2.49
C TYR A 152 -12.14 -2.96 3.72
N HIS A 153 -12.92 -1.88 3.68
CA HIS A 153 -14.03 -1.68 4.60
C HIS A 153 -15.17 -0.97 3.84
N PRO A 154 -16.42 -1.49 3.85
CA PRO A 154 -17.52 -1.01 3.01
C PRO A 154 -17.85 0.48 3.19
N LYS A 155 -17.72 1.00 4.41
CA LYS A 155 -18.00 2.40 4.78
C LYS A 155 -16.79 3.34 4.61
N VAL A 156 -15.61 2.82 4.28
CA VAL A 156 -14.35 3.58 4.26
C VAL A 156 -13.74 3.55 2.87
N GLY A 157 -13.55 2.36 2.29
CA GLY A 157 -13.00 2.18 0.95
C GLY A 157 -12.15 0.93 0.81
N MET A 158 -11.39 0.87 -0.28
CA MET A 158 -10.44 -0.21 -0.56
C MET A 158 -9.09 0.39 -0.93
N TRP A 159 -8.03 -0.11 -0.31
CA TRP A 159 -6.64 0.28 -0.59
C TRP A 159 -5.82 -0.97 -0.82
N MET A 160 -5.03 -0.95 -1.88
CA MET A 160 -4.09 -2.03 -2.18
C MET A 160 -2.75 -1.40 -2.52
N GLY A 161 -1.66 -1.97 -2.00
CA GLY A 161 -0.34 -1.42 -2.24
C GLY A 161 0.78 -2.36 -1.85
N ALA A 162 1.96 -2.08 -2.40
CA ALA A 162 3.23 -2.70 -2.04
C ALA A 162 4.20 -1.57 -1.63
N THR A 163 4.39 -1.36 -0.33
CA THR A 163 5.32 -0.31 0.16
C THR A 163 6.67 -0.92 0.53
N PRO A 164 7.79 -0.37 0.01
CA PRO A 164 9.13 -0.82 0.40
C PRO A 164 9.61 -0.19 1.72
N GLU A 165 8.94 0.87 2.20
CA GLU A 165 9.41 1.67 3.33
C GLU A 165 8.66 1.31 4.62
N GLN A 166 9.37 0.72 5.57
CA GLN A 166 8.86 0.48 6.92
C GLN A 166 8.95 1.76 7.73
N LEU A 167 7.79 2.33 8.09
CA LEU A 167 7.71 3.48 8.99
C LEU A 167 8.30 3.15 10.36
N LEU A 168 7.85 2.06 10.99
CA LEU A 168 8.29 1.67 12.32
C LEU A 168 8.04 0.19 12.58
N LYS A 169 8.97 -0.46 13.28
CA LYS A 169 8.77 -1.74 13.92
C LYS A 169 9.35 -1.68 15.32
N VAL A 170 8.51 -2.01 16.30
CA VAL A 170 8.90 -2.09 17.70
C VAL A 170 8.81 -3.55 18.12
N LYS A 171 9.86 -4.08 18.72
CA LYS A 171 9.87 -5.40 19.36
C LYS A 171 10.66 -5.31 20.64
N ASP A 172 10.03 -5.65 21.77
CA ASP A 172 10.60 -5.49 23.11
C ASP A 172 11.08 -4.04 23.33
N TYR A 173 12.38 -3.84 23.52
CA TYR A 173 13.01 -2.52 23.67
C TYR A 173 13.78 -2.08 22.41
N GLN A 174 13.52 -2.71 21.26
CA GLN A 174 14.15 -2.41 19.98
C GLN A 174 13.20 -1.71 19.04
N LEU A 175 13.66 -0.60 18.46
CA LEU A 175 12.96 0.19 17.46
C LEU A 175 13.74 0.13 16.14
N GLN A 176 13.04 -0.19 15.05
CA GLN A 176 13.58 -0.25 13.70
C GLN A 176 12.75 0.63 12.76
N THR A 177 13.41 1.46 11.96
CA THR A 177 12.79 2.32 10.95
C THR A 177 13.63 2.26 9.69
N VAL A 178 13.01 2.53 8.54
CA VAL A 178 13.70 2.77 7.27
C VAL A 178 13.54 4.25 6.93
N ALA A 179 14.59 4.86 6.37
CA ALA A 179 14.50 6.18 5.76
C ALA A 179 14.91 6.02 4.30
N LEU A 180 13.92 5.99 3.40
CA LEU A 180 14.14 5.79 1.98
C LEU A 180 14.10 7.15 1.26
N ALA A 181 15.21 7.55 0.65
CA ALA A 181 15.29 8.75 -0.17
C ALA A 181 16.31 8.53 -1.30
N GLY A 182 16.06 9.18 -2.44
CA GLY A 182 16.78 8.93 -3.69
C GLY A 182 16.07 7.85 -4.51
N THR A 183 15.84 8.11 -5.79
CA THR A 183 15.18 7.17 -6.70
C THR A 183 15.84 7.26 -8.05
N GLN A 184 16.19 6.12 -8.62
CA GLN A 184 16.72 6.01 -9.98
C GLN A 184 15.77 5.15 -10.82
N LEU A 185 15.70 5.43 -12.11
CA LEU A 185 15.04 4.55 -13.06
C LEU A 185 15.83 3.23 -13.12
N TYR A 186 15.12 2.11 -13.13
CA TYR A 186 15.74 0.81 -13.30
C TYR A 186 16.12 0.61 -14.76
N GLU A 187 17.42 0.41 -15.03
CA GLU A 187 17.98 0.23 -16.37
C GLU A 187 18.51 -1.21 -16.58
N ASP A 188 17.75 -2.21 -16.12
CA ASP A 188 18.11 -3.65 -16.22
C ASP A 188 19.50 -3.99 -15.66
N THR A 189 19.96 -3.21 -14.68
CA THR A 189 21.27 -3.34 -14.05
C THR A 189 21.17 -3.07 -12.55
N GLU A 190 21.92 -3.85 -11.77
CA GLU A 190 22.09 -3.61 -10.33
C GLU A 190 23.13 -2.52 -10.04
N LYS A 191 23.87 -2.05 -11.05
CA LYS A 191 24.84 -0.96 -10.88
C LYS A 191 24.10 0.37 -10.78
N VAL A 192 24.19 0.99 -9.61
CA VAL A 192 23.56 2.28 -9.30
C VAL A 192 24.63 3.37 -9.28
N HIS A 193 24.35 4.50 -9.93
CA HIS A 193 25.25 5.64 -10.02
C HIS A 193 24.64 6.85 -9.31
N TRP A 194 24.97 7.06 -8.03
CA TRP A 194 24.40 8.15 -7.23
C TRP A 194 24.99 9.52 -7.60
N GLU A 195 24.12 10.48 -7.90
CA GLU A 195 24.48 11.86 -8.23
C GLU A 195 24.36 12.77 -6.99
N PRO A 196 25.02 13.95 -6.94
CA PRO A 196 25.03 14.80 -5.73
C PRO A 196 23.67 15.30 -5.23
N LYS A 197 22.62 15.21 -6.06
CA LYS A 197 21.25 15.56 -5.69
C LYS A 197 20.59 14.47 -4.84
N GLU A 198 20.95 13.21 -5.10
CA GLU A 198 20.48 12.00 -4.41
C GLU A 198 21.29 11.74 -3.13
#